data_AF-A0A962IJF0-F1
#
_entry.id   AF-A0A962IJF0-F1
#
_cell.length_a   1.000
_cell.length_b   1.000
_cell.length_c   1.000
_cell.angle_alpha   90.00
_cell.angle_beta   90.00
_cell.angle_gamma   90.00
#
_symmetry.space_group_name_H-M   'P 1'
#
loop_
_entity.id
_entity.type
_entity.pdbx_description
1 polymer ?
#
loop_
_entity_poly.entity_id
_entity_poly.type
_entity_poly.pdbx_seq_one_letter_code
_entity_poly.pdbx_strand_id
1 'polypeptide(L)'
;MESISAPPPDPATPAARLPSAFSGHAIKLVILVVGWLLLTVLLGMIGGLVGEREQYRHEAEQRVAAGWGGRQIVGAPLLRLRHAPRIDKEGQAQAVPDRWLALDQASLAANLQGETRRLGLFDVPVYTADLQLRGELAGPRLQSALGTAEQPVVGADLLLPLSDPRGLRSAVSLQVNGTPVRLVPVTGDFNGQRLLGSELPLALLQRGELKLSGQFVLAGIESLQALPTASELAFSIAG
;
A
#
# COMPACT_ATOMS: atom_id res chain seq x y z
N MET A 1 106.32 -61.98 11.29
CA MET A 1 105.03 -62.58 11.71
C MET A 1 104.19 -61.43 12.23
N GLU A 2 102.94 -61.19 11.85
CA GLU A 2 101.87 -62.07 11.37
C GLU A 2 100.79 -61.17 10.72
N SER A 3 99.98 -61.72 9.81
CA SER A 3 98.89 -61.02 9.13
C SER A 3 97.64 -60.90 9.98
N ILE A 4 96.92 -59.78 9.93
CA ILE A 4 95.48 -59.71 10.26
C ILE A 4 94.76 -58.81 9.24
N SER A 5 93.59 -59.27 8.82
CA SER A 5 92.76 -58.81 7.69
C SER A 5 91.53 -57.99 8.15
N ALA A 6 91.07 -57.08 7.26
CA ALA A 6 89.74 -56.43 7.12
C ALA A 6 89.33 -55.38 8.21
N PRO A 7 88.52 -54.33 7.91
CA PRO A 7 87.27 -54.33 7.11
C PRO A 7 87.15 -53.22 6.01
N PRO A 8 86.08 -53.22 5.17
CA PRO A 8 85.95 -52.41 3.94
C PRO A 8 85.45 -50.97 4.22
N PRO A 9 85.42 -50.07 3.21
CA PRO A 9 85.21 -48.64 3.44
C PRO A 9 83.72 -48.32 3.65
N ASP A 10 83.43 -47.44 4.61
CA ASP A 10 82.10 -46.85 4.73
C ASP A 10 81.93 -45.68 3.74
N PRO A 11 80.83 -45.65 2.97
CA PRO A 11 80.53 -44.54 2.07
C PRO A 11 80.18 -43.28 2.88
N ALA A 12 80.76 -42.15 2.47
CA ALA A 12 80.41 -40.84 3.01
C ALA A 12 78.89 -40.63 2.95
N THR A 13 78.29 -40.33 4.11
CA THR A 13 76.87 -40.01 4.24
C THR A 13 76.51 -38.83 3.32
N PRO A 14 75.51 -38.95 2.45
CA PRO A 14 75.10 -37.84 1.60
C PRO A 14 74.50 -36.75 2.49
N ALA A 15 75.03 -35.53 2.40
CA ALA A 15 74.46 -34.36 3.05
C ALA A 15 73.00 -34.17 2.59
N ALA A 16 72.07 -34.22 3.55
CA ALA A 16 70.65 -34.02 3.29
C ALA A 16 70.42 -32.61 2.71
N ARG A 17 70.10 -32.54 1.41
CA ARG A 17 69.64 -31.30 0.78
C ARG A 17 68.18 -31.06 1.18
N LEU A 18 67.92 -29.94 1.85
CA LEU A 18 66.57 -29.47 2.11
C LEU A 18 65.85 -29.25 0.76
N PRO A 19 64.59 -29.68 0.59
CA PRO A 19 63.85 -29.48 -0.65
C PRO A 19 63.60 -27.98 -0.87
N SER A 20 64.25 -27.40 -1.88
CA SER A 20 63.99 -26.05 -2.36
C SER A 20 62.97 -26.11 -3.49
N ALA A 21 61.68 -26.00 -3.16
CA ALA A 21 60.65 -25.85 -4.20
C ALA A 21 59.34 -25.23 -3.66
N PHE A 22 59.39 -24.06 -3.03
CA PHE A 22 58.23 -23.17 -3.05
C PHE A 22 58.29 -22.33 -4.33
N SER A 23 57.82 -22.96 -5.41
CA SER A 23 57.67 -22.40 -6.75
C SER A 23 56.82 -21.12 -6.70
N GLY A 24 57.25 -20.04 -7.35
CA GLY A 24 56.56 -18.74 -7.37
C GLY A 24 55.08 -18.77 -7.79
N HIS A 25 54.60 -19.91 -8.30
CA HIS A 25 53.19 -20.20 -8.55
C HIS A 25 52.35 -20.31 -7.25
N ALA A 26 52.90 -20.83 -6.16
CA ALA A 26 52.19 -20.92 -4.87
C ALA A 26 51.93 -19.53 -4.26
N ILE A 27 52.91 -18.63 -4.35
CA ILE A 27 52.77 -17.22 -3.90
C ILE A 27 51.72 -16.51 -4.75
N LYS A 28 51.73 -16.71 -6.08
CA LYS A 28 50.71 -16.15 -6.98
C LYS A 28 49.30 -16.64 -6.64
N LEU A 29 49.13 -17.93 -6.32
CA LEU A 29 47.85 -18.49 -5.89
C LEU A 29 47.36 -17.90 -4.57
N VAL A 30 48.24 -17.76 -3.57
CA VAL A 30 47.89 -17.13 -2.30
C VAL A 30 47.45 -15.68 -2.50
N ILE A 31 48.18 -14.90 -3.29
CA ILE A 31 47.80 -13.52 -3.62
C ILE A 31 46.44 -13.47 -4.32
N LEU A 32 46.17 -14.39 -5.25
CA LEU A 32 44.90 -14.46 -5.96
C LEU A 32 43.74 -14.79 -5.02
N VAL A 33 43.91 -15.75 -4.12
CA VAL A 33 42.87 -16.14 -3.14
C VAL A 33 42.61 -15.00 -2.15
N VAL A 34 43.66 -14.37 -1.61
CA VAL A 34 43.52 -13.24 -0.69
C VAL A 34 42.88 -12.03 -1.38
N GLY A 35 43.28 -11.72 -2.61
CA GLY A 35 42.69 -10.66 -3.41
C GLY A 35 41.21 -10.92 -3.71
N TRP A 36 40.86 -12.16 -4.07
CA TRP A 36 39.47 -12.56 -4.28
C TRP A 36 38.63 -12.44 -3.00
N LEU A 37 39.16 -12.87 -1.86
CA LEU A 37 38.49 -12.77 -0.57
C LEU A 37 38.27 -11.32 -0.15
N LEU A 38 39.27 -10.46 -0.33
CA LEU A 38 39.16 -9.03 -0.03
C LEU A 38 38.10 -8.34 -0.90
N LEU A 39 38.08 -8.64 -2.21
CA LEU A 39 37.05 -8.14 -3.11
C LEU A 39 35.64 -8.61 -2.70
N THR A 40 35.51 -9.87 -2.28
CA THR A 40 34.23 -10.44 -1.84
C THR A 40 33.71 -9.74 -0.59
N VAL A 41 34.57 -9.51 0.40
CA VAL A 41 34.22 -8.78 1.62
C VAL A 41 33.81 -7.34 1.30
N LEU A 42 34.58 -6.65 0.45
CA LEU A 42 34.29 -5.27 0.06
C LEU A 42 32.93 -5.15 -0.66
N LEU A 43 32.63 -6.09 -1.56
CA LEU A 43 31.35 -6.12 -2.27
C LEU A 43 30.17 -6.37 -1.31
N GLY A 44 30.37 -7.25 -0.32
CA GLY A 44 29.38 -7.46 0.76
C GLY A 44 29.14 -6.20 1.60
N MET A 45 30.20 -5.46 1.94
CA MET A 45 30.08 -4.20 2.68
C MET A 45 29.33 -3.12 1.88
N ILE A 46 29.60 -3.00 0.58
CA ILE A 46 28.86 -2.07 -0.30
C ILE A 46 27.38 -2.46 -0.35
N GLY A 47 27.07 -3.75 -0.51
CA GLY A 47 25.70 -4.25 -0.48
C GLY A 47 24.98 -3.92 0.84
N GLY A 48 25.66 -4.10 1.97
CA GLY A 48 25.15 -3.72 3.30
C GLY A 48 24.86 -2.22 3.41
N LEU A 49 25.81 -1.37 2.99
CA LEU A 49 25.64 0.09 3.02
C LEU A 49 24.50 0.57 2.11
N VAL A 50 24.35 -0.04 0.93
CA VAL A 50 23.23 0.24 0.01
C VAL A 50 21.91 -0.13 0.68
N GLY A 51 21.82 -1.31 1.29
CA GLY A 51 20.64 -1.74 2.03
C GLY A 51 20.28 -0.81 3.19
N GLU A 52 21.25 -0.36 3.97
CA GLU A 52 21.04 0.64 5.04
C GLU A 52 20.48 1.95 4.46
N ARG A 53 20.99 2.41 3.32
CA ARG A 53 20.49 3.64 2.67
C ARG A 53 19.08 3.51 2.14
N GLU A 54 18.72 2.36 1.56
CA GLU A 54 17.36 2.08 1.14
C GLU A 54 16.41 2.05 2.34
N GLN A 55 16.83 1.42 3.45
CA GLN A 55 16.06 1.42 4.68
C GLN A 55 15.82 2.84 5.22
N TYR A 56 16.86 3.68 5.34
CA TYR A 56 16.69 5.05 5.82
C TYR A 56 15.79 5.89 4.91
N ARG A 57 15.84 5.67 3.60
CA ARG A 57 14.94 6.32 2.65
C ARG A 57 13.49 5.89 2.90
N HIS A 58 13.23 4.60 3.06
CA HIS A 58 11.89 4.10 3.35
C HIS A 58 11.35 4.59 4.70
N GLU A 59 12.21 4.66 5.72
CA GLU A 59 11.83 5.28 7.00
C GLU A 59 11.49 6.75 6.84
N ALA A 60 12.22 7.49 6.00
CA ALA A 60 11.93 8.88 5.70
C ALA A 60 10.57 9.03 4.97
N GLU A 61 10.31 8.20 3.97
CA GLU A 61 9.02 8.14 3.25
C GLU A 61 7.87 7.83 4.22
N GLN A 62 8.02 6.85 5.12
CA GLN A 62 7.01 6.50 6.12
C GLN A 62 6.74 7.63 7.12
N ARG A 63 7.78 8.36 7.55
CA ARG A 63 7.62 9.52 8.44
C ARG A 63 6.89 10.66 7.74
N VAL A 64 7.22 10.93 6.48
CA VAL A 64 6.46 11.92 5.69
C VAL A 64 5.02 11.45 5.49
N ALA A 65 4.79 10.19 5.13
CA ALA A 65 3.46 9.62 4.98
C ALA A 65 2.62 9.68 6.27
N ALA A 66 3.24 9.55 7.44
CA ALA A 66 2.53 9.63 8.71
C ALA A 66 1.91 11.01 8.95
N GLY A 67 2.56 12.08 8.48
CA GLY A 67 2.06 13.45 8.57
C GLY A 67 1.30 13.93 7.32
N TRP A 68 1.64 13.39 6.14
CA TRP A 68 1.12 13.86 4.86
C TRP A 68 0.02 12.96 4.26
N GLY A 69 -0.10 11.73 4.73
CA GLY A 69 -0.86 10.67 4.07
C GLY A 69 0.04 9.80 3.20
N GLY A 70 -0.22 8.49 3.20
CA GLY A 70 0.49 7.53 2.36
C GLY A 70 0.06 7.58 0.89
N ARG A 71 0.21 6.45 0.21
CA ARG A 71 -0.39 6.26 -1.12
C ARG A 71 -1.91 6.31 -1.03
N GLN A 72 -2.53 7.04 -1.95
CA GLN A 72 -3.98 7.25 -1.91
C GLN A 72 -4.71 6.38 -2.91
N ILE A 73 -5.74 5.70 -2.44
CA ILE A 73 -6.75 5.02 -3.26
C ILE A 73 -8.10 5.58 -2.83
N VAL A 74 -8.86 6.11 -3.79
CA VAL A 74 -10.15 6.75 -3.54
C VAL A 74 -11.22 6.09 -4.40
N GLY A 75 -12.32 5.63 -3.79
CA GLY A 75 -13.48 5.13 -4.50
C GLY A 75 -14.52 6.21 -4.79
N ALA A 76 -15.49 5.89 -5.63
CA ALA A 76 -16.79 6.55 -5.59
C ALA A 76 -17.60 6.10 -4.35
N PRO A 77 -18.51 6.93 -3.82
CA PRO A 77 -19.37 6.53 -2.72
C PRO A 77 -20.25 5.32 -3.05
N LEU A 78 -20.52 4.52 -2.04
CA LEU A 78 -21.42 3.38 -2.03
C LEU A 78 -22.61 3.70 -1.13
N LEU A 79 -23.79 3.24 -1.51
CA LEU A 79 -24.98 3.32 -0.67
C LEU A 79 -25.18 1.99 0.05
N ARG A 80 -25.17 2.01 1.38
CA ARG A 80 -25.49 0.85 2.22
C ARG A 80 -26.89 0.99 2.78
N LEU A 81 -27.76 0.02 2.53
CA LEU A 81 -29.11 -0.04 3.08
C LEU A 81 -29.17 -1.10 4.18
N ARG A 82 -29.65 -0.69 5.36
CA ARG A 82 -29.88 -1.56 6.51
C ARG A 82 -31.35 -1.92 6.58
N HIS A 83 -31.65 -3.21 6.68
CA HIS A 83 -33.03 -3.72 6.74
C HIS A 83 -33.42 -4.10 8.16
N ALA A 84 -34.71 -4.01 8.47
CA ALA A 84 -35.23 -4.55 9.71
C ALA A 84 -34.94 -6.06 9.81
N PRO A 85 -34.62 -6.59 11.01
CA PRO A 85 -34.47 -8.02 11.20
C PRO A 85 -35.77 -8.74 10.84
N ARG A 86 -35.65 -9.91 10.21
CA ARG A 86 -36.81 -10.73 9.86
C ARG A 86 -37.20 -11.57 11.08
N ILE A 87 -38.46 -11.53 11.47
CA ILE A 87 -38.97 -12.44 12.51
C ILE A 87 -39.35 -13.76 11.84
N ASP A 88 -38.81 -14.88 12.33
CA ASP A 88 -39.16 -16.21 11.85
C ASP A 88 -40.48 -16.72 12.44
N LYS A 89 -40.89 -17.92 12.04
CA LYS A 89 -42.14 -18.55 12.51
C LYS A 89 -42.12 -18.91 14.00
N GLU A 90 -40.93 -18.98 14.59
CA GLU A 90 -40.68 -19.30 16.00
C GLU A 90 -40.56 -18.03 16.86
N GLY A 91 -40.68 -16.84 16.24
CA GLY A 91 -40.60 -15.55 16.91
C GLY A 91 -39.17 -15.03 17.12
N GLN A 92 -38.16 -15.69 16.55
CA GLN A 92 -36.77 -15.24 16.66
C GLN A 92 -36.44 -14.21 15.58
N ALA A 93 -35.64 -13.20 15.98
CA ALA A 93 -35.16 -12.17 15.07
C ALA A 93 -33.93 -12.67 14.32
N GLN A 94 -34.10 -12.92 13.03
CA GLN A 94 -33.03 -13.27 12.11
C GLN A 94 -32.43 -11.98 11.50
N ALA A 95 -31.12 -11.80 11.68
CA ALA A 95 -30.41 -10.68 11.08
C ALA A 95 -30.43 -10.77 9.55
N VAL A 96 -30.63 -9.62 8.92
CA VAL A 96 -30.69 -9.48 7.46
C VAL A 96 -29.42 -8.78 7.03
N PRO A 97 -28.65 -9.33 6.07
CA PRO A 97 -27.42 -8.68 5.63
C PRO A 97 -27.72 -7.33 4.99
N ASP A 98 -26.85 -6.36 5.26
CA ASP A 98 -26.91 -5.04 4.63
C ASP A 98 -26.80 -5.17 3.11
N ARG A 99 -27.59 -4.38 2.39
CA ARG A 99 -27.53 -4.32 0.92
C ARG A 99 -26.65 -3.16 0.48
N TRP A 100 -25.61 -3.48 -0.28
CA TRP A 100 -24.68 -2.48 -0.82
C TRP A 100 -25.00 -2.20 -2.29
N LEU A 101 -25.00 -0.91 -2.65
CA LEU A 101 -25.27 -0.43 -3.99
C LEU A 101 -24.12 0.47 -4.45
N ALA A 102 -23.52 0.06 -5.57
CA ALA A 102 -22.63 0.91 -6.34
C ALA A 102 -23.44 1.95 -7.13
N LEU A 103 -22.83 3.10 -7.41
CA LEU A 103 -23.38 4.08 -8.34
C LEU A 103 -23.34 3.52 -9.76
N ASP A 104 -24.27 3.95 -10.60
CA ASP A 104 -24.28 3.59 -12.02
C ASP A 104 -23.13 4.30 -12.75
N GLN A 105 -23.02 5.60 -12.51
CA GLN A 105 -21.97 6.44 -13.08
C GLN A 105 -21.32 7.25 -11.99
N ALA A 106 -20.00 7.37 -12.04
CA ALA A 106 -19.24 8.26 -11.19
C ALA A 106 -18.06 8.88 -11.96
N SER A 107 -17.73 10.11 -11.60
CA SER A 107 -16.54 10.79 -12.09
C SER A 107 -15.72 11.31 -10.93
N LEU A 108 -14.43 11.03 -10.95
CA LEU A 108 -13.45 11.58 -10.03
C LEU A 108 -12.40 12.34 -10.84
N ALA A 109 -12.43 13.67 -10.75
CA ALA A 109 -11.45 14.54 -11.38
C ALA A 109 -10.51 15.06 -10.30
N ALA A 110 -9.20 14.88 -10.48
CA ALA A 110 -8.19 15.35 -9.55
C ALA A 110 -7.31 16.40 -10.23
N ASN A 111 -7.10 17.53 -9.57
CA ASN A 111 -6.05 18.48 -9.93
C ASN A 111 -4.89 18.31 -8.96
N LEU A 112 -3.76 17.78 -9.45
CA LEU A 112 -2.60 17.37 -8.66
C LEU A 112 -1.51 18.44 -8.69
N GLN A 113 -1.05 18.83 -7.51
CA GLN A 113 0.09 19.72 -7.32
C GLN A 113 1.19 18.97 -6.56
N GLY A 114 2.32 18.74 -7.24
CA GLY A 114 3.48 18.06 -6.67
C GLY A 114 4.42 19.02 -5.94
N GLU A 115 4.93 18.60 -4.80
CA GLU A 115 5.96 19.28 -4.02
C GLU A 115 7.03 18.28 -3.56
N THR A 116 8.21 18.79 -3.17
CA THR A 116 9.25 17.96 -2.54
C THR A 116 9.38 18.35 -1.08
N ARG A 117 9.35 17.36 -0.18
CA ARG A 117 9.55 17.54 1.25
C ARG A 117 10.87 16.93 1.67
N ARG A 118 11.73 17.77 2.23
CA ARG A 118 13.04 17.35 2.73
C ARG A 118 12.92 16.80 4.15
N LEU A 119 13.41 15.58 4.37
CA LEU A 119 13.54 14.96 5.68
C LEU A 119 14.99 14.48 5.87
N GLY A 120 15.76 15.24 6.65
CA GLY A 120 17.19 15.03 6.81
C GLY A 120 17.96 15.22 5.50
N LEU A 121 18.54 14.13 5.00
CA LEU A 121 19.28 14.08 3.73
C LEU A 121 18.44 13.64 2.54
N PHE A 122 17.16 13.30 2.75
CA PHE A 122 16.29 12.75 1.73
C PHE A 122 15.23 13.75 1.30
N ASP A 123 14.94 13.74 0.00
CA ASP A 123 13.86 14.49 -0.62
C ASP A 123 12.74 13.51 -0.97
N VAL A 124 11.56 13.74 -0.40
CA VAL A 124 10.38 12.88 -0.57
C VAL A 124 9.35 13.64 -1.41
N PRO A 125 8.98 13.14 -2.60
CA PRO A 125 7.92 13.74 -3.40
C PRO A 125 6.57 13.53 -2.72
N VAL A 126 5.82 14.61 -2.57
CA VAL A 126 4.47 14.64 -2.04
C VAL A 126 3.55 15.34 -3.03
N TYR A 127 2.25 15.16 -2.88
CA TYR A 127 1.28 15.94 -3.63
C TYR A 127 0.12 16.40 -2.76
N THR A 128 -0.57 17.41 -3.28
CA THR A 128 -1.92 17.78 -2.86
C THR A 128 -2.83 17.69 -4.08
N ALA A 129 -4.01 17.10 -3.91
CA ALA A 129 -4.98 16.87 -4.97
C ALA A 129 -6.32 17.52 -4.59
N ASP A 130 -6.79 18.45 -5.41
CA ASP A 130 -8.17 18.93 -5.35
C ASP A 130 -9.06 17.94 -6.11
N LEU A 131 -9.88 17.18 -5.39
CA LEU A 131 -10.75 16.15 -5.95
C LEU A 131 -12.16 16.69 -6.11
N GLN A 132 -12.71 16.56 -7.32
CA GLN A 132 -14.12 16.76 -7.63
C GLN A 132 -14.76 15.41 -7.91
N LEU A 133 -15.76 15.09 -7.11
CA LEU A 133 -16.52 13.85 -7.20
C LEU A 133 -17.93 14.17 -7.69
N ARG A 134 -18.40 13.40 -8.66
CA ARG A 134 -19.82 13.33 -9.03
C ARG A 134 -20.23 11.88 -9.19
N GLY A 135 -21.50 11.60 -8.98
CA GLY A 135 -22.04 10.30 -9.34
C GLY A 135 -23.56 10.22 -9.24
N GLU A 136 -24.10 9.16 -9.80
CA GLU A 136 -25.53 8.97 -9.97
C GLU A 136 -25.91 7.50 -9.76
N LEU A 137 -27.04 7.27 -9.09
CA LEU A 137 -27.72 5.98 -9.03
C LEU A 137 -29.14 6.15 -9.56
N ALA A 138 -29.44 5.39 -10.61
CA ALA A 138 -30.71 5.41 -11.31
C ALA A 138 -31.86 4.98 -10.40
N GLY A 139 -32.97 5.69 -10.52
CA GLY A 139 -34.10 5.47 -9.63
C GLY A 139 -34.70 4.06 -9.64
N PRO A 140 -34.83 3.37 -10.79
CA PRO A 140 -35.30 1.98 -10.79
C PRO A 140 -34.40 1.03 -10.00
N ARG A 141 -33.07 1.21 -10.06
CA ARG A 141 -32.12 0.41 -9.27
C ARG A 141 -32.20 0.74 -7.79
N LEU A 142 -32.33 2.00 -7.44
CA LEU A 142 -32.54 2.41 -6.05
C LEU A 142 -33.86 1.86 -5.50
N GLN A 143 -34.96 2.02 -6.22
CA GLN A 143 -36.29 1.57 -5.81
C GLN A 143 -36.37 0.04 -5.66
N SER A 144 -35.79 -0.72 -6.58
CA SER A 144 -35.69 -2.19 -6.45
C SER A 144 -34.80 -2.64 -5.30
N ALA A 145 -33.99 -1.73 -4.74
CA ALA A 145 -33.18 -1.96 -3.57
C ALA A 145 -33.81 -1.50 -2.26
N LEU A 146 -34.79 -0.61 -2.33
CA LEU A 146 -35.65 -0.31 -1.20
C LEU A 146 -36.45 -1.57 -0.84
N GLY A 147 -36.46 -1.89 0.45
CA GLY A 147 -37.10 -3.07 1.00
C GLY A 147 -38.61 -3.13 0.75
N THR A 148 -39.19 -4.31 0.97
CA THR A 148 -40.64 -4.51 0.88
C THR A 148 -41.32 -4.09 2.19
N ALA A 149 -42.67 -4.06 2.21
CA ALA A 149 -43.42 -3.81 3.44
C ALA A 149 -43.10 -4.83 4.55
N GLU A 150 -42.78 -6.07 4.20
CA GLU A 150 -42.37 -7.11 5.15
C GLU A 150 -40.93 -6.94 5.66
N GLN A 151 -40.11 -6.16 4.95
CA GLN A 151 -38.70 -6.01 5.25
C GLN A 151 -38.21 -4.59 4.94
N PRO A 152 -38.73 -3.58 5.68
CA PRO A 152 -38.45 -2.19 5.39
C PRO A 152 -36.98 -1.85 5.60
N VAL A 153 -36.52 -0.85 4.85
CA VAL A 153 -35.23 -0.21 5.12
C VAL A 153 -35.39 0.63 6.38
N VAL A 154 -34.53 0.37 7.37
CA VAL A 154 -34.53 1.09 8.66
C VAL A 154 -33.40 2.11 8.75
N GLY A 155 -32.43 2.06 7.84
CA GLY A 155 -31.33 3.01 7.79
C GLY A 155 -30.58 2.96 6.47
N ALA A 156 -29.88 4.03 6.16
CA ALA A 156 -29.07 4.14 4.98
C ALA A 156 -27.80 4.93 5.27
N ASP A 157 -26.66 4.46 4.77
CA ASP A 157 -25.38 5.15 4.89
C ASP A 157 -24.79 5.42 3.52
N LEU A 158 -24.24 6.61 3.35
CA LEU A 158 -23.34 6.92 2.24
C LEU A 158 -21.91 6.67 2.70
N LEU A 159 -21.19 5.81 1.99
CA LEU A 159 -19.86 5.33 2.38
C LEU A 159 -18.85 5.60 1.27
N LEU A 160 -17.78 6.34 1.55
CA LEU A 160 -16.69 6.63 0.64
C LEU A 160 -15.45 5.82 1.02
N PRO A 161 -15.02 4.86 0.18
CA PRO A 161 -13.76 4.15 0.38
C PRO A 161 -12.55 5.07 0.18
N LEU A 162 -11.64 5.09 1.14
CA LEU A 162 -10.40 5.87 1.14
C LEU A 162 -9.27 5.08 1.83
N SER A 163 -8.11 4.96 1.20
CA SER A 163 -6.98 4.21 1.77
C SER A 163 -6.44 4.83 3.06
N ASP A 164 -6.17 6.13 3.05
CA ASP A 164 -5.55 6.82 4.18
C ASP A 164 -6.22 8.18 4.47
N PRO A 165 -7.19 8.21 5.41
CA PRO A 165 -7.86 9.43 5.86
C PRO A 165 -6.91 10.49 6.43
N ARG A 166 -5.68 10.13 6.86
CA ARG A 166 -4.69 11.11 7.33
C ARG A 166 -4.23 12.06 6.22
N GLY A 167 -4.43 11.68 4.96
CA GLY A 167 -4.20 12.54 3.80
C GLY A 167 -5.26 13.63 3.62
N LEU A 168 -6.41 13.56 4.29
CA LEU A 168 -7.44 14.59 4.12
C LEU A 168 -6.96 15.95 4.63
N ARG A 169 -7.11 16.97 3.79
CA ARG A 169 -6.79 18.37 4.11
C ARG A 169 -8.02 19.24 4.29
N SER A 170 -9.17 18.75 3.85
CA SER A 170 -10.47 19.35 4.10
C SER A 170 -11.46 18.29 4.59
N ALA A 171 -12.54 18.73 5.22
CA ALA A 171 -13.68 17.85 5.44
C ALA A 171 -14.25 17.38 4.10
N VAL A 172 -14.71 16.13 4.04
CA VAL A 172 -15.40 15.59 2.87
C VAL A 172 -16.87 15.94 2.98
N SER A 173 -17.27 17.01 2.29
CA SER A 173 -18.65 17.47 2.23
C SER A 173 -19.22 17.16 0.85
N LEU A 174 -20.21 16.28 0.81
CA LEU A 174 -20.95 15.93 -0.40
C LEU A 174 -22.31 16.60 -0.39
N GLN A 175 -22.95 16.68 -1.55
CA GLN A 175 -24.33 17.03 -1.75
C GLN A 175 -25.05 15.83 -2.31
N VAL A 176 -26.10 15.40 -1.63
CA VAL A 176 -26.97 14.28 -2.00
C VAL A 176 -28.34 14.86 -2.35
N ASN A 177 -28.73 14.84 -3.63
CA ASN A 177 -29.95 15.48 -4.10
C ASN A 177 -30.10 16.94 -3.60
N GLY A 178 -28.98 17.69 -3.59
CA GLY A 178 -28.89 19.07 -3.11
C GLY A 178 -28.82 19.25 -1.58
N THR A 179 -28.86 18.16 -0.80
CA THR A 179 -28.73 18.21 0.66
C THR A 179 -27.27 17.99 1.06
N PRO A 180 -26.63 18.90 1.83
CA PRO A 180 -25.25 18.73 2.26
C PRO A 180 -25.13 17.58 3.26
N VAL A 181 -24.16 16.70 3.04
CA VAL A 181 -23.83 15.53 3.87
C VAL A 181 -22.34 15.52 4.12
N ARG A 182 -21.96 15.55 5.40
CA ARG A 182 -20.57 15.47 5.83
C ARG A 182 -20.21 14.02 6.13
N LEU A 183 -19.16 13.53 5.49
CA LEU A 183 -18.61 12.20 5.77
C LEU A 183 -17.57 12.28 6.88
N VAL A 184 -17.60 11.30 7.78
CA VAL A 184 -16.65 11.14 8.89
C VAL A 184 -16.09 9.73 8.90
N PRO A 185 -14.91 9.46 9.48
CA PRO A 185 -14.41 8.09 9.61
C PRO A 185 -15.42 7.18 10.30
N VAL A 186 -15.70 6.02 9.70
CA VAL A 186 -16.56 4.99 10.28
C VAL A 186 -15.82 3.67 10.39
N THR A 187 -16.30 2.79 11.27
CA THR A 187 -15.75 1.45 11.43
C THR A 187 -16.10 0.56 10.24
N GLY A 188 -15.17 -0.34 9.89
CA GLY A 188 -15.28 -1.26 8.76
C GLY A 188 -14.40 -0.85 7.59
N ASP A 189 -14.35 -1.72 6.59
CA ASP A 189 -13.60 -1.51 5.37
C ASP A 189 -14.39 -1.98 4.14
N PHE A 190 -13.98 -1.52 2.98
CA PHE A 190 -14.43 -2.03 1.69
C PHE A 190 -13.22 -2.32 0.82
N ASN A 191 -13.03 -3.60 0.47
CA ASN A 191 -11.85 -4.08 -0.26
C ASN A 191 -10.52 -3.61 0.38
N GLY A 192 -10.44 -3.68 1.72
CA GLY A 192 -9.25 -3.27 2.48
C GLY A 192 -9.04 -1.76 2.58
N GLN A 193 -9.96 -0.94 2.05
CA GLN A 193 -9.93 0.52 2.20
C GLN A 193 -10.80 0.94 3.38
N ARG A 194 -10.34 1.93 4.15
CA ARG A 194 -11.13 2.51 5.24
C ARG A 194 -12.34 3.24 4.65
N LEU A 195 -13.36 3.42 5.49
CA LEU A 195 -14.59 4.07 5.09
C LEU A 195 -14.75 5.42 5.78
N LEU A 196 -15.10 6.44 4.99
CA LEU A 196 -15.77 7.62 5.51
C LEU A 196 -17.27 7.44 5.27
N GLY A 197 -18.09 7.75 6.26
CA GLY A 197 -19.52 7.51 6.21
C GLY A 197 -20.36 8.65 6.76
N SER A 198 -21.62 8.67 6.36
CA SER A 198 -22.66 9.47 6.99
C SER A 198 -24.01 8.80 6.80
N GLU A 199 -24.85 8.88 7.82
CA GLU A 199 -26.22 8.39 7.75
C GLU A 199 -27.06 9.33 6.87
N LEU A 200 -27.79 8.75 5.92
CA LEU A 200 -28.67 9.48 5.02
C LEU A 200 -30.12 9.45 5.53
N PRO A 201 -30.82 10.59 5.53
CA PRO A 201 -32.26 10.59 5.72
C PRO A 201 -32.94 9.75 4.63
N LEU A 202 -33.78 8.78 5.04
CA LEU A 202 -34.49 7.88 4.11
C LEU A 202 -35.36 8.65 3.09
N ALA A 203 -35.82 9.85 3.45
CA ALA A 203 -36.56 10.74 2.56
C ALA A 203 -35.76 11.14 1.29
N LEU A 204 -34.42 11.15 1.33
CA LEU A 204 -33.60 11.42 0.15
C LEU A 204 -33.62 10.27 -0.86
N LEU A 205 -33.86 9.04 -0.40
CA LEU A 205 -33.90 7.85 -1.24
C LEU A 205 -35.24 7.67 -1.98
N GLN A 206 -36.30 8.33 -1.51
CA GLN A 206 -37.63 8.24 -2.09
C GLN A 206 -37.83 9.19 -3.29
N ARG A 207 -36.86 10.06 -3.59
CA ARG A 207 -36.94 11.08 -4.66
C ARG A 207 -36.70 10.55 -6.09
N GLY A 208 -36.75 9.23 -6.28
CA GLY A 208 -36.48 8.60 -7.56
C GLY A 208 -35.00 8.28 -7.70
N GLU A 209 -34.21 9.22 -8.21
CA GLU A 209 -32.76 9.08 -8.43
C GLU A 209 -31.92 9.61 -7.27
N LEU A 210 -30.68 9.14 -7.16
CA LEU A 210 -29.70 9.66 -6.20
C LEU A 210 -28.55 10.33 -6.95
N LYS A 211 -28.44 11.65 -6.84
CA LYS A 211 -27.35 12.45 -7.42
C LYS A 211 -26.41 12.91 -6.34
N LEU A 212 -25.12 12.68 -6.57
CA LEU A 212 -24.03 12.98 -5.66
C LEU A 212 -23.07 13.96 -6.32
N SER A 213 -22.66 14.98 -5.58
CA SER A 213 -21.56 15.85 -5.99
C SER A 213 -20.80 16.35 -4.78
N GLY A 214 -19.52 16.63 -4.92
CA GLY A 214 -18.74 17.20 -3.83
C GLY A 214 -17.30 17.40 -4.20
N GLN A 215 -16.58 18.03 -3.28
CA GLN A 215 -15.16 18.28 -3.44
C GLN A 215 -14.44 18.12 -2.11
N PHE A 216 -13.19 17.68 -2.17
CA PHE A 216 -12.33 17.58 -1.02
C PHE A 216 -10.87 17.60 -1.44
N VAL A 217 -10.01 18.01 -0.52
CA VAL A 217 -8.57 18.08 -0.73
C VAL A 217 -7.93 16.88 -0.06
N LEU A 218 -7.14 16.14 -0.85
CA LEU A 218 -6.42 14.96 -0.40
C LEU A 218 -4.94 15.11 -0.70
N ALA A 219 -4.11 14.75 0.26
CA ALA A 219 -2.68 14.74 0.13
C ALA A 219 -2.15 13.31 0.29
N GLY A 220 -1.01 13.06 -0.35
CA GLY A 220 -0.39 11.75 -0.32
C GLY A 220 1.02 11.76 -0.86
N ILE A 221 1.58 10.56 -0.94
CA ILE A 221 2.88 10.30 -1.56
C ILE A 221 2.74 9.26 -2.66
N GLU A 222 3.70 9.25 -3.58
CA GLU A 222 3.88 8.29 -4.69
C GLU A 222 2.74 8.23 -5.73
N SER A 223 1.51 7.89 -5.32
CA SER A 223 0.40 7.66 -6.24
C SER A 223 -0.95 8.07 -5.68
N LEU A 224 -1.83 8.46 -6.61
CA LEU A 224 -3.27 8.64 -6.42
C LEU A 224 -3.97 7.72 -7.41
N GLN A 225 -4.80 6.81 -6.90
CA GLN A 225 -5.50 5.82 -7.70
C GLN A 225 -7.01 5.88 -7.42
N ALA A 226 -7.81 5.51 -8.42
CA ALA A 226 -9.24 5.35 -8.26
C ALA A 226 -9.61 3.87 -8.05
N LEU A 227 -10.47 3.60 -7.07
CA LEU A 227 -11.06 2.29 -6.86
C LEU A 227 -12.37 2.19 -7.65
N PRO A 228 -12.57 1.19 -8.53
CA PRO A 228 -13.77 1.06 -9.37
C PRO A 228 -14.98 0.59 -8.55
N THR A 229 -15.55 1.50 -7.77
CA THR A 229 -16.73 1.24 -6.91
C THR A 229 -18.05 1.72 -7.52
N ALA A 230 -18.04 2.11 -8.80
CA ALA A 230 -19.22 2.40 -9.61
C ALA A 230 -19.26 1.45 -10.82
N SER A 231 -20.44 1.24 -11.40
CA SER A 231 -20.58 0.44 -12.62
C SER A 231 -19.78 1.06 -13.78
N GLU A 232 -19.81 2.38 -13.89
CA GLU A 232 -18.93 3.15 -14.76
C GLU A 232 -18.22 4.24 -13.93
N LEU A 233 -16.88 4.21 -13.90
CA LEU A 233 -16.08 5.19 -13.17
C LEU A 233 -15.09 5.88 -14.13
N ALA A 234 -15.30 7.17 -14.37
CA ALA A 234 -14.34 8.02 -15.06
C ALA A 234 -13.36 8.62 -14.05
N PHE A 235 -12.07 8.30 -14.17
CA PHE A 235 -11.02 8.91 -13.39
C PHE A 235 -10.12 9.75 -14.28
N SER A 236 -9.92 11.01 -13.92
CA SER A 236 -9.06 11.93 -14.66
C SER A 236 -8.14 12.68 -13.70
N ILE A 237 -6.91 12.88 -14.14
CA ILE A 237 -5.90 13.65 -13.43
C ILE A 237 -5.46 14.79 -14.33
N ALA A 238 -5.55 16.01 -13.83
CA ALA A 238 -4.91 17.19 -14.37
C ALA A 238 -3.75 17.59 -13.45
N GLY A 239 -2.70 18.18 -14.02
CA GLY A 239 -1.51 18.67 -13.31
C GLY A 239 -0.78 19.72 -14.13
#